data_AF-A0A285BVX1-F1
#
_entry.id   AF-A0A285BVX1-F1
#
_cell.length_a   1.000
_cell.length_b   1.000
_cell.length_c   1.000
_cell.angle_alpha   90.00
_cell.angle_beta   90.00
_cell.angle_gamma   90.00
#
_symmetry.space_group_name_H-M   'P 1'
#
loop_
_entity.id
_entity.type
_entity.pdbx_description
1 polymer ?
#
loop_
_entity_poly.entity_id
_entity_poly.type
_entity_poly.pdbx_seq_one_letter_code
_entity_poly.pdbx_strand_id
1 'polypeptide(L)'
;MKKILIAICGGLILSSCTWVKVTSKGEGVRLVQSTRTVESCRKLGQVNTKVESKLIVFNRDADKVSAELADLARNEAALMGGDTIIPISEITEGRRSFGVYQCFATRTQ
;
A
#
# COMPACT_ATOMS: atom_id res chain seq x y z
N MET A 1 48.06 23.03 -29.10
CA MET A 1 47.74 21.80 -28.35
C MET A 1 47.32 22.16 -26.93
N LYS A 2 46.02 22.08 -26.62
CA LYS A 2 45.50 21.80 -25.26
C LYS A 2 44.00 21.49 -25.43
N LYS A 3 43.65 20.20 -25.39
CA LYS A 3 42.27 19.71 -25.53
C LYS A 3 41.55 20.03 -24.23
N ILE A 4 40.63 20.99 -24.21
CA ILE A 4 39.71 21.18 -23.10
C ILE A 4 38.54 20.23 -23.35
N LEU A 5 38.60 19.07 -22.70
CA LEU A 5 37.55 18.06 -22.71
C LEU A 5 36.32 18.65 -22.01
N ILE A 6 35.33 19.04 -22.81
CA ILE A 6 33.96 19.26 -22.36
C ILE A 6 33.38 17.86 -22.10
N ALA A 7 33.44 17.41 -20.84
CA ALA A 7 32.68 16.27 -20.37
C ALA A 7 31.47 16.79 -19.60
N ILE A 8 30.39 17.07 -20.32
CA ILE A 8 29.06 17.31 -19.75
C ILE A 8 28.60 15.96 -19.20
N CYS A 9 28.95 15.67 -17.94
CA CYS A 9 28.26 14.66 -17.15
C CYS A 9 26.90 15.23 -16.75
N GLY A 10 25.96 15.19 -17.69
CA GLY A 10 24.54 15.38 -17.41
C GLY A 10 24.08 14.25 -16.50
N GLY A 11 24.13 14.48 -15.19
CA GLY A 11 23.52 13.58 -14.21
C GLY A 11 22.02 13.56 -14.44
N LEU A 12 21.51 12.51 -15.08
CA LEU A 12 20.10 12.17 -14.99
C LEU A 12 19.82 11.82 -13.54
N ILE A 13 19.30 12.78 -12.79
CA ILE A 13 18.71 12.55 -11.48
C ILE A 13 17.39 11.83 -11.75
N LEU A 14 17.44 10.51 -11.89
CA LEU A 14 16.24 9.66 -11.91
C LEU A 14 15.64 9.75 -10.51
N SER A 15 14.66 10.63 -10.35
CA SER A 15 13.81 10.70 -9.16
C SER A 15 13.00 9.40 -9.06
N SER A 16 13.51 8.42 -8.31
CA SER A 16 12.73 7.23 -7.96
C SER A 16 11.68 7.63 -6.94
N CYS A 17 10.42 7.77 -7.36
CA CYS A 17 9.29 7.77 -6.44
C CYS A 17 9.19 6.38 -5.80
N THR A 18 9.65 6.23 -4.56
CA THR A 18 9.70 4.93 -3.86
C THR A 18 8.37 4.60 -3.16
N TRP A 19 7.23 4.75 -3.85
CA TRP A 19 5.94 4.35 -3.31
C TRP A 19 5.69 2.85 -3.51
N VAL A 20 4.93 2.25 -2.61
CA VAL A 20 4.49 0.85 -2.76
C VAL A 20 3.54 0.76 -3.93
N LYS A 21 3.88 -0.09 -4.90
CA LYS A 21 3.01 -0.39 -6.03
C LYS A 21 1.99 -1.45 -5.64
N VAL A 22 0.71 -1.18 -5.88
CA VAL A 22 -0.33 -2.21 -5.79
C VAL A 22 -0.07 -3.27 -6.86
N THR A 23 -0.04 -4.54 -6.45
CA THR A 23 0.13 -5.68 -7.35
C THR A 23 -1.18 -5.95 -8.10
N SER A 24 -1.12 -6.63 -9.25
CA SER A 24 -2.32 -6.99 -10.00
C SER A 24 -3.34 -7.80 -9.18
N LYS A 25 -2.88 -8.58 -8.19
CA LYS A 25 -3.79 -9.25 -7.25
C LYS A 25 -4.35 -8.30 -6.21
N GLY A 26 -3.54 -7.38 -5.68
CA GLY A 26 -3.96 -6.34 -4.73
C GLY A 26 -4.99 -5.36 -5.30
N GLU A 27 -4.99 -5.13 -6.62
CA GLU A 27 -6.02 -4.32 -7.30
C GLU A 27 -7.43 -4.90 -7.09
N GLY A 28 -7.56 -6.23 -6.99
CA GLY A 28 -8.82 -6.92 -6.72
C GLY A 28 -9.31 -6.80 -5.26
N VAL A 29 -8.48 -6.27 -4.36
CA VAL A 29 -8.84 -6.10 -2.94
C VAL A 29 -9.44 -4.73 -2.70
N ARG A 30 -10.64 -4.66 -2.12
CA ARG A 30 -11.36 -3.41 -1.85
C ARG A 30 -11.05 -2.90 -0.45
N LEU A 31 -10.71 -1.61 -0.34
CA LEU A 31 -10.68 -0.92 0.95
C LEU A 31 -12.09 -0.42 1.29
N VAL A 32 -12.60 -0.80 2.46
CA VAL A 32 -13.84 -0.27 3.03
C VAL A 32 -13.55 0.36 4.39
N GLN A 33 -14.36 1.35 4.79
CA GLN A 33 -14.14 2.09 6.05
C GLN A 33 -15.13 1.68 7.15
N SER A 34 -16.23 1.02 6.79
CA SER A 34 -17.30 0.67 7.71
C SER A 34 -17.34 -0.82 7.98
N THR A 35 -17.40 -1.19 9.26
CA THR A 35 -17.55 -2.59 9.70
C THR A 35 -18.86 -3.19 9.21
N ARG A 36 -19.90 -2.37 9.02
CA ARG A 36 -21.20 -2.80 8.49
C ARG A 36 -21.08 -3.43 7.10
N THR A 37 -20.13 -2.97 6.29
CA THR A 37 -19.92 -3.47 4.92
C THR A 37 -19.36 -4.90 4.90
N VAL A 38 -18.79 -5.38 6.01
CA VAL A 38 -18.18 -6.71 6.12
C VAL A 38 -18.91 -7.67 7.06
N GLU A 39 -20.07 -7.28 7.60
CA GLU A 39 -20.83 -8.10 8.56
C GLU A 39 -21.22 -9.48 8.00
N SER A 40 -21.57 -9.55 6.71
CA SER A 40 -21.92 -10.80 6.03
C SER A 40 -20.71 -11.51 5.40
N CYS A 41 -19.50 -10.96 5.54
CA CYS A 41 -18.30 -11.51 4.90
C CYS A 41 -17.58 -12.51 5.80
N ARG A 42 -16.85 -13.43 5.18
CA ARG A 42 -15.98 -14.36 5.92
C ARG A 42 -14.68 -13.64 6.32
N LYS A 43 -14.42 -13.52 7.62
CA LYS A 43 -13.13 -13.03 8.12
C LYS A 43 -12.03 -14.08 7.86
N LEU A 44 -10.95 -13.66 7.22
CA LEU A 44 -9.78 -14.52 6.95
C LEU A 44 -8.65 -14.28 7.94
N GLY A 45 -8.53 -13.06 8.47
CA GLY A 45 -7.48 -12.72 9.42
C GLY A 45 -7.25 -11.22 9.51
N GLN A 46 -6.00 -10.84 9.77
CA GLN A 46 -5.56 -9.45 9.80
C GLN A 46 -4.14 -9.31 9.27
N VAL A 47 -3.81 -8.14 8.74
CA VAL A 47 -2.45 -7.76 8.31
C VAL A 47 -2.00 -6.52 9.05
N ASN A 48 -0.70 -6.42 9.31
CA ASN A 48 -0.08 -5.24 9.92
C ASN A 48 0.86 -4.62 8.90
N THR A 49 0.61 -3.37 8.52
CA THR A 49 1.44 -2.66 7.54
C THR A 49 2.24 -1.56 8.21
N LYS A 50 3.37 -1.25 7.61
CA LYS A 50 4.27 -0.18 8.03
C LYS A 50 4.83 0.50 6.78
N VAL A 51 4.82 1.82 6.75
CA VAL A 51 5.57 2.57 5.73
C VAL A 51 7.05 2.60 6.10
N GLU A 52 7.92 2.29 5.15
CA GLU A 52 9.37 2.39 5.36
C GLU A 52 9.76 3.87 5.49
N SER A 53 10.45 4.21 6.57
CA SER A 53 10.72 5.60 6.97
C SER A 53 11.79 6.29 6.13
N LYS A 54 12.12 5.78 4.94
CA LYS A 54 13.33 6.15 4.21
C LYS A 54 13.08 7.15 3.08
N LEU A 55 12.24 8.15 3.29
CA LEU A 55 12.33 9.47 2.66
C LEU A 55 11.70 10.50 3.60
N ILE A 56 12.57 11.23 4.33
CA ILE A 56 12.27 12.58 4.82
C ILE A 56 11.89 13.42 3.57
N VAL A 57 11.17 14.53 3.74
CA VAL A 57 10.66 15.46 2.70
C VAL A 57 9.39 14.96 1.98
N PHE A 58 8.16 15.38 2.28
CA PHE A 58 7.64 16.66 2.76
C PHE A 58 6.26 16.42 3.39
N ASN A 59 6.06 16.91 4.62
CA ASN A 59 4.76 17.09 5.30
C ASN A 59 3.88 15.83 5.44
N ARG A 60 3.56 15.45 6.68
CA ARG A 60 2.68 14.31 7.00
C ARG A 60 1.24 14.57 6.56
N ASP A 61 1.00 14.42 5.28
CA ASP A 61 -0.34 14.24 4.75
C ASP A 61 -0.83 12.86 5.25
N ALA A 62 -1.65 12.89 6.31
CA ALA A 62 -2.17 11.69 6.94
C ALA A 62 -2.92 10.81 5.91
N ASP A 63 -3.49 11.43 4.88
CA ASP A 63 -4.21 10.73 3.83
C ASP A 63 -3.24 9.95 2.93
N LYS A 64 -2.06 10.51 2.62
CA LYS A 64 -1.02 9.79 1.86
C LYS A 64 -0.47 8.59 2.62
N VAL A 65 -0.20 8.76 3.91
CA VAL A 65 0.26 7.65 4.77
C VAL A 65 -0.82 6.58 4.87
N SER A 66 -2.08 6.99 5.05
CA SER A 66 -3.21 6.06 5.09
C SER A 66 -3.37 5.29 3.76
N ALA A 67 -3.23 5.97 2.63
CA ALA A 67 -3.31 5.36 1.30
C ALA A 67 -2.20 4.33 1.08
N GLU A 68 -0.95 4.68 1.40
CA GLU A 68 0.19 3.77 1.24
C GLU A 68 0.08 2.53 2.15
N LEU A 69 -0.36 2.72 3.39
CA LEU A 69 -0.63 1.61 4.31
C LEU A 69 -1.75 0.69 3.80
N ALA A 70 -2.76 1.26 3.14
CA ALA A 70 -3.82 0.49 2.52
C ALA A 70 -3.33 -0.27 1.28
N ASP A 71 -2.49 0.34 0.43
CA ASP A 71 -1.92 -0.31 -0.74
C ASP A 71 -1.03 -1.51 -0.36
N LEU A 72 -0.22 -1.36 0.69
CA LEU A 72 0.49 -2.48 1.31
C LEU A 72 -0.48 -3.56 1.80
N ALA A 73 -1.55 -3.17 2.49
CA ALA A 73 -2.49 -4.11 3.08
C ALA A 73 -3.27 -4.89 2.01
N ARG A 74 -3.58 -4.25 0.87
CA ARG A 74 -4.22 -4.89 -0.29
C ARG A 74 -3.34 -5.98 -0.88
N ASN A 75 -2.04 -5.72 -0.99
CA ASN A 75 -1.08 -6.71 -1.49
C ASN A 75 -1.02 -7.94 -0.56
N GLU A 76 -0.88 -7.72 0.75
CA GLU A 76 -0.85 -8.82 1.73
C GLU A 76 -2.19 -9.57 1.82
N ALA A 77 -3.31 -8.85 1.83
CA ALA A 77 -4.64 -9.45 1.84
C ALA A 77 -4.90 -10.34 0.62
N ALA A 78 -4.40 -9.95 -0.56
CA ALA A 78 -4.52 -10.75 -1.77
C ALA A 78 -3.75 -12.08 -1.67
N LEU A 79 -2.59 -12.10 -0.99
CA LEU A 79 -1.84 -13.32 -0.72
C LEU A 79 -2.60 -14.27 0.23
N MET A 80 -3.44 -13.71 1.11
CA MET A 80 -4.32 -14.46 2.01
C MET A 80 -5.61 -14.96 1.33
N GLY A 81 -5.84 -14.63 0.06
CA GLY A 81 -7.11 -14.92 -0.63
C GLY A 81 -8.28 -14.03 -0.21
N GLY A 82 -7.99 -12.90 0.44
CA GLY A 82 -8.98 -11.87 0.75
C GLY A 82 -9.27 -10.98 -0.44
N ASP A 83 -10.47 -10.42 -0.46
CA ASP A 83 -10.93 -9.46 -1.47
C ASP A 83 -11.36 -8.12 -0.86
N THR A 84 -11.35 -8.01 0.47
CA THR A 84 -11.79 -6.82 1.19
C THR A 84 -10.93 -6.59 2.43
N ILE A 85 -10.49 -5.35 2.62
CA ILE A 85 -9.79 -4.90 3.83
C ILE A 85 -10.54 -3.76 4.50
N ILE A 86 -10.47 -3.71 5.83
CA ILE A 86 -10.99 -2.63 6.64
C ILE A 86 -9.94 -2.22 7.68
N PRO A 87 -9.69 -0.93 7.91
CA PRO A 87 -8.82 -0.53 9.00
C PRO A 87 -9.44 -0.89 10.35
N ILE A 88 -8.64 -1.51 11.22
CA ILE A 88 -9.07 -1.90 12.58
C ILE A 88 -8.21 -1.27 13.68
N SER A 89 -7.23 -0.46 13.30
CA SER A 89 -6.44 0.37 14.20
C SER A 89 -6.31 1.79 13.67
N GLU A 90 -5.98 2.70 14.59
CA GLU A 90 -5.42 4.01 14.26
C GLU A 90 -4.04 3.89 13.62
N ILE A 91 -3.60 4.96 12.95
CA ILE A 91 -2.24 5.06 12.44
C ILE A 91 -1.32 5.54 13.56
N THR A 92 -0.38 4.67 13.98
CA THR A 92 0.62 5.01 15.00
C THR A 92 2.01 4.69 14.47
N GLU A 93 2.93 5.66 14.52
CA GLU A 93 4.30 5.50 14.02
C GLU A 93 4.38 4.96 12.56
N GLY A 94 3.46 5.41 11.70
CA GLY A 94 3.41 4.94 10.31
C GLY A 94 3.03 3.46 10.18
N ARG A 95 2.31 2.91 11.17
CA ARG A 95 1.76 1.55 11.13
C ARG A 95 0.25 1.57 11.23
N ARG A 96 -0.40 0.60 10.61
CA ARG A 96 -1.84 0.35 10.75
C ARG A 96 -2.16 -1.13 10.57
N SER A 97 -3.14 -1.61 11.31
CA SER A 97 -3.69 -2.95 11.18
C SER A 97 -4.97 -2.92 10.34
N PHE A 98 -5.12 -3.92 9.47
CA PHE A 98 -6.31 -4.11 8.65
C PHE A 98 -6.89 -5.50 8.89
N GLY A 99 -8.20 -5.59 9.07
CA GLY A 99 -8.92 -6.86 8.99
C GLY A 99 -9.07 -7.30 7.54
N VAL A 100 -8.85 -8.59 7.27
CA VAL A 100 -8.94 -9.18 5.94
C VAL A 100 -10.16 -10.07 5.84
N TYR A 101 -10.96 -9.85 4.80
CA TYR A 101 -12.22 -10.52 4.57
C TYR A 101 -12.31 -11.07 3.14
N GLN A 102 -13.14 -12.09 2.99
CA GLN A 102 -13.64 -12.60 1.73
C GLN A 102 -15.14 -12.31 1.66
N CYS A 103 -15.50 -11.32 0.86
CA CYS A 103 -16.87 -10.83 0.68
C CYS A 103 -17.48 -11.27 -0.65
N PHE A 104 -16.67 -11.41 -1.69
CA PHE A 104 -17.09 -11.62 -3.06
C PHE A 104 -16.54 -12.93 -3.61
N ALA A 105 -16.32 -13.95 -2.77
CA ALA A 105 -15.93 -15.27 -3.23
C ALA A 105 -16.80 -15.65 -4.43
N THR A 106 -16.22 -15.59 -5.62
CA THR A 106 -16.78 -16.28 -6.77
C THR A 106 -16.85 -17.71 -6.30
N ARG A 107 -18.08 -18.21 -6.10
CA ARG A 107 -18.31 -19.64 -6.03
C ARG A 107 -17.71 -20.17 -7.32
N THR A 108 -16.51 -20.72 -7.24
CA THR A 108 -16.00 -21.61 -8.27
C THR A 108 -17.01 -22.75 -8.32
N GLN A 109 -17.91 -22.70 -9.32
CA GLN A 109 -18.51 -23.91 -9.85
C GLN A 109 -17.42 -24.70 -10.56
#